data_AF-A0A2P8A7N7-F1
#
_entry.id   AF-A0A2P8A7N7-F1
#
_cell.length_a   1.000
_cell.length_b   1.000
_cell.length_c   1.000
_cell.angle_alpha   90.00
_cell.angle_beta   90.00
_cell.angle_gamma   90.00
#
_symmetry.space_group_name_H-M   'P 1'
#
loop_
_entity.id
_entity.type
_entity.pdbx_description
1 polymer ?
#
loop_
_entity_poly.entity_id
_entity_poly.type
_entity_poly.pdbx_seq_one_letter_code
_entity_poly.pdbx_strand_id
1 'polypeptide(L)'
;MTPHEDRDSISAHKVADLTVQRDDLVRHILSTDASPNYVPAAQAGTAGLTSAEMQIALSDARASRAEHIKLLGRYNDIKDVAQGLMGLIAEQRGCRVKDVMEELGVADEA
;
A
#
# COMPACT_ATOMS: atom_id res chain seq x y z
N MET A 1 7.92 -32.92 22.02
CA MET A 1 7.21 -32.00 21.11
C MET A 1 6.17 -32.78 20.35
N THR A 2 4.92 -32.40 20.53
CA THR A 2 3.79 -32.90 19.72
C THR A 2 3.68 -32.05 18.44
N PRO A 3 3.10 -32.58 17.35
CA PRO A 3 2.99 -31.86 16.07
C PRO A 3 2.20 -30.54 16.13
N HIS A 4 1.42 -30.32 17.20
CA HIS A 4 0.64 -29.11 17.39
C HIS A 4 1.51 -27.94 17.90
N GLU A 5 2.43 -28.23 18.82
CA GLU A 5 3.32 -27.23 19.43
C GLU A 5 4.27 -26.60 18.40
N ASP A 6 4.78 -27.39 17.45
CA ASP A 6 5.65 -26.89 16.38
C ASP A 6 4.89 -25.97 15.41
N ARG A 7 3.63 -26.27 15.10
CA ARG A 7 2.80 -25.43 14.21
C ARG A 7 2.48 -24.08 14.86
N ASP A 8 2.15 -24.10 16.14
CA ASP A 8 1.86 -22.88 16.90
C ASP A 8 3.12 -22.00 17.04
N SER A 9 4.29 -22.60 17.24
CA SER A 9 5.57 -21.88 17.26
C SER A 9 5.92 -21.24 15.91
N ILE A 10 5.75 -21.97 14.79
CA ILE A 10 5.98 -21.44 13.45
C ILE A 10 5.04 -20.27 13.15
N SER A 11 3.77 -20.39 13.52
CA SER A 11 2.78 -19.34 13.30
C SER A 11 3.11 -18.09 14.12
N ALA A 12 3.53 -18.25 15.38
CA ALA A 12 3.93 -17.14 16.25
C ALA A 12 5.13 -16.35 15.69
N HIS A 13 6.15 -17.03 15.16
CA HIS A 13 7.28 -16.36 14.51
C HIS A 13 6.84 -15.55 13.29
N LYS A 14 5.97 -16.12 12.46
CA LYS A 14 5.47 -15.46 11.26
C LYS A 14 4.61 -14.22 11.57
N VAL A 15 3.81 -14.27 12.64
CA VAL A 15 3.08 -13.10 13.14
C VAL A 15 4.05 -12.01 13.58
N ALA A 16 5.12 -12.36 14.30
CA ALA A 16 6.11 -11.40 14.75
C ALA A 16 6.80 -10.69 13.57
N ASP A 17 7.25 -11.45 12.58
CA ASP A 17 7.92 -10.91 11.39
C ASP A 17 7.01 -9.96 10.60
N LEU A 18 5.77 -10.38 10.32
CA LEU A 18 4.80 -9.55 9.60
C LEU A 18 4.39 -8.31 10.38
N THR A 19 4.36 -8.37 11.72
CA THR A 19 4.07 -7.21 12.56
C THR A 19 5.18 -6.18 12.46
N VAL A 20 6.45 -6.61 12.54
CA VAL A 20 7.61 -5.70 12.34
C VAL A 20 7.57 -5.08 10.95
N GLN A 21 7.34 -5.89 9.92
CA GLN A 21 7.27 -5.41 8.54
C GLN A 21 6.13 -4.38 8.34
N ARG A 22 4.95 -4.65 8.92
CA ARG A 22 3.82 -3.70 8.91
C ARG A 22 4.22 -2.38 9.56
N ASP A 23 4.82 -2.43 10.74
CA ASP A 23 5.14 -1.22 11.51
C ASP A 23 6.21 -0.36 10.81
N ASP A 24 7.17 -1.00 10.13
CA ASP A 24 8.16 -0.33 9.30
C ASP A 24 7.51 0.35 8.07
N LEU A 25 6.60 -0.34 7.38
CA LEU A 25 5.86 0.21 6.24
C LEU A 25 4.97 1.38 6.65
N VAL A 26 4.26 1.27 7.77
CA VAL A 26 3.44 2.35 8.33
C VAL A 26 4.30 3.57 8.66
N ARG A 27 5.45 3.37 9.31
CA ARG A 27 6.40 4.47 9.56
C ARG A 27 6.87 5.12 8.26
N HIS A 28 7.17 4.33 7.23
CA HIS A 28 7.61 4.85 5.93
C HIS A 28 6.52 5.68 5.22
N ILE A 29 5.27 5.21 5.25
CA ILE A 29 4.12 5.90 4.66
C ILE A 29 3.88 7.24 5.40
N LEU A 30 3.83 7.21 6.73
CA LEU A 30 3.58 8.40 7.55
C LEU A 30 4.72 9.43 7.48
N SER A 31 5.96 8.98 7.21
CA SER A 31 7.12 9.87 7.03
C SER A 31 7.21 10.46 5.62
N THR A 32 6.46 9.92 4.66
CA THR A 32 6.36 10.55 3.35
C THR A 32 5.31 11.65 3.45
N ASP A 33 5.76 12.89 3.66
CA ASP A 33 4.90 14.05 3.44
C ASP A 33 4.27 13.95 2.04
N ALA A 34 2.94 14.01 1.99
CA ALA A 34 2.22 14.13 0.73
C ALA A 34 2.79 15.34 -0.01
N SER A 35 3.46 15.12 -1.14
CA SER A 35 3.98 16.22 -1.93
C SER A 35 2.78 17.07 -2.37
N PRO A 36 2.75 18.38 -2.06
CA PRO A 36 1.60 19.23 -2.38
C PRO A 36 1.50 19.58 -3.89
N ASN A 37 2.28 18.93 -4.77
CA ASN A 37 2.43 19.35 -6.15
C ASN A 37 1.70 18.44 -7.14
N TYR A 38 0.37 18.46 -7.05
CA TYR A 38 -0.42 18.48 -8.27
C TYR A 38 -1.56 19.47 -8.12
N VAL A 39 -1.27 20.73 -8.42
CA VAL A 39 -2.29 21.68 -8.85
C VAL A 39 -2.59 21.32 -10.30
N PRO A 40 -3.80 20.87 -10.66
CA PRO A 40 -4.16 20.72 -12.06
C PRO A 40 -4.05 22.11 -12.67
N ALA A 41 -3.11 22.29 -13.60
CA ALA A 41 -2.95 23.54 -14.32
C ALA A 41 -4.31 23.93 -14.90
N ALA A 42 -4.84 25.06 -14.42
CA ALA A 42 -6.06 25.64 -14.92
C ALA A 42 -5.90 25.87 -16.44
N GLN A 43 -6.80 25.25 -17.21
CA GLN A 43 -7.17 25.52 -18.60
C GLN A 43 -6.21 26.43 -19.38
N ALA A 44 -5.15 25.84 -19.95
CA ALA A 44 -4.36 26.52 -20.98
C ALA A 44 -5.10 26.41 -22.32
N GLY A 45 -5.63 27.54 -22.79
CA GLY A 45 -6.14 27.67 -24.15
C GLY A 45 -5.08 27.27 -25.19
N THR A 46 -5.52 26.69 -26.29
CA THR A 46 -4.67 26.16 -27.38
C THR A 46 -4.03 27.27 -28.22
N ALA A 47 -3.19 28.10 -27.61
CA ALA A 47 -2.23 28.95 -28.32
C ALA A 47 -0.87 28.25 -28.24
N GLY A 48 -0.15 28.19 -29.37
CA GLY A 48 1.04 27.35 -29.55
C GLY A 48 2.06 27.46 -28.42
N LEU A 49 2.18 26.38 -27.65
CA LEU A 49 3.17 26.24 -26.58
C LEU A 49 4.58 26.31 -27.17
N THR A 50 5.43 27.10 -26.54
CA THR A 50 6.85 27.17 -26.88
C THR A 50 7.53 25.84 -26.57
N SER A 51 8.64 25.53 -27.26
CA SER A 51 9.43 24.30 -27.02
C SER A 51 9.89 24.18 -25.56
N ALA A 52 10.10 25.30 -24.85
CA ALA A 52 10.45 25.32 -23.45
C ALA A 52 9.27 24.90 -22.55
N GLU A 53 8.06 25.42 -22.79
CA GLU A 53 6.85 25.05 -22.04
C GLU A 53 6.48 23.57 -22.25
N MET A 54 6.66 23.06 -23.48
CA MET A 54 6.44 21.64 -23.78
C MET A 54 7.42 20.74 -23.03
N GLN A 55 8.69 21.15 -22.88
CA GLN A 55 9.68 20.41 -22.10
C GLN A 55 9.35 20.41 -20.60
N ILE A 56 8.89 21.52 -20.05
CA ILE A 56 8.46 21.64 -18.64
C ILE A 56 7.24 20.75 -18.39
N ALA A 57 6.21 20.82 -19.24
CA ALA A 57 5.02 19.97 -19.11
C ALA A 57 5.37 18.47 -19.19
N LEU A 58 6.34 18.10 -20.05
CA LEU A 58 6.81 16.72 -20.15
C LEU A 58 7.60 16.28 -18.92
N SER A 59 8.44 17.15 -18.33
CA SER A 59 9.14 16.82 -17.08
C SER A 59 8.17 16.66 -15.93
N ASP A 60 7.14 17.50 -15.83
CA ASP A 60 6.14 17.45 -14.77
C ASP A 60 5.29 16.19 -14.88
N ALA A 61 4.82 15.84 -16.08
CA ALA A 61 4.10 14.60 -16.32
C ALA A 61 4.95 13.36 -16.00
N ARG A 62 6.26 13.39 -16.27
CA ARG A 62 7.18 12.31 -15.90
C ARG A 62 7.35 12.20 -14.38
N ALA A 63 7.47 13.34 -13.69
CA ALA A 63 7.59 13.40 -12.24
C ALA A 63 6.32 12.86 -11.56
N SER A 64 5.14 13.34 -11.97
CA SER A 64 3.85 12.86 -11.48
C SER A 64 3.67 11.36 -11.72
N ARG A 65 3.95 10.86 -12.93
CA ARG A 65 3.87 9.41 -13.20
C ARG A 65 4.81 8.60 -12.31
N ALA A 66 6.03 9.08 -12.09
CA ALA A 66 6.98 8.40 -11.22
C ALA A 66 6.51 8.38 -9.76
N GLU A 67 5.86 9.44 -9.29
CA GLU A 67 5.25 9.51 -7.97
C GLU A 67 4.09 8.52 -7.81
N HIS A 68 3.18 8.46 -8.80
CA HIS A 68 2.08 7.49 -8.79
C HIS A 68 2.57 6.04 -8.77
N ILE A 69 3.63 5.71 -9.51
CA ILE A 69 4.25 4.36 -9.49
C ILE A 69 4.76 4.04 -8.08
N LYS A 70 5.43 4.98 -7.42
CA LYS A 70 5.94 4.79 -6.05
C LYS A 70 4.80 4.61 -5.05
N LEU A 71 3.74 5.40 -5.17
CA LEU A 71 2.58 5.32 -4.29
C LEU A 71 1.87 3.97 -4.44
N LEU A 72 1.68 3.49 -5.67
CA LEU A 72 1.07 2.19 -5.93
C LEU A 72 1.93 1.04 -5.39
N GLY A 73 3.25 1.12 -5.56
CA GLY A 73 4.18 0.14 -4.97
C GLY A 73 4.01 0.05 -3.45
N ARG A 74 4.04 1.20 -2.76
CA ARG A 74 3.85 1.25 -1.30
C ARG A 74 2.49 0.72 -0.84
N TYR A 75 1.42 1.01 -1.60
CA TYR A 75 0.10 0.45 -1.33
C TYR A 75 0.09 -1.08 -1.44
N ASN A 76 0.72 -1.63 -2.48
CA ASN A 76 0.80 -3.08 -2.65
C ASN A 76 1.60 -3.72 -1.50
N ASP A 77 2.74 -3.13 -1.12
CA ASP A 77 3.58 -3.64 -0.03
C ASP A 77 2.81 -3.75 1.30
N ILE A 78 2.07 -2.70 1.69
CA ILE A 78 1.27 -2.74 2.93
C ILE A 78 0.08 -3.70 2.82
N LYS A 79 -0.54 -3.78 1.65
CA LYS A 79 -1.67 -4.68 1.39
C LYS A 79 -1.25 -6.15 1.54
N ASP A 80 -0.11 -6.52 1.00
CA ASP A 80 0.39 -7.90 1.05
C ASP A 80 0.68 -8.36 2.49
N VAL A 81 1.29 -7.48 3.30
CA VAL A 81 1.54 -7.75 4.73
C VAL A 81 0.22 -7.84 5.51
N ALA A 82 -0.71 -6.93 5.26
CA ALA A 82 -2.03 -6.95 5.89
C ALA A 82 -2.81 -8.23 5.56
N GLN A 83 -2.79 -8.68 4.30
CA GLN A 83 -3.42 -9.92 3.87
C GLN A 83 -2.76 -11.16 4.50
N GLY A 84 -1.43 -11.15 4.65
CA GLY A 84 -0.71 -12.20 5.38
C GLY A 84 -1.16 -12.30 6.84
N LEU A 85 -1.26 -11.17 7.55
CA LEU A 85 -1.74 -11.12 8.93
C LEU A 85 -3.20 -11.56 9.05
N MET A 86 -4.08 -11.10 8.17
CA MET A 86 -5.49 -11.52 8.14
C MET A 86 -5.65 -13.01 7.85
N GLY A 87 -4.77 -13.58 7.02
CA GLY A 87 -4.71 -15.04 6.78
C GLY A 87 -4.42 -15.83 8.05
N LEU A 88 -3.46 -15.38 8.86
CA LEU A 88 -3.12 -16.01 10.14
C LEU A 88 -4.25 -15.89 11.17
N ILE A 89 -4.93 -14.74 11.22
CA ILE A 89 -6.10 -14.54 12.08
C ILE A 89 -7.24 -15.48 11.67
N ALA A 90 -7.51 -15.60 10.37
CA ALA A 90 -8.56 -16.48 9.85
C ALA A 90 -8.25 -17.96 10.13
N GLU A 91 -7.00 -18.38 9.96
CA GLU A 91 -6.53 -19.73 10.29
C GLU A 91 -6.77 -20.06 11.77
N GLN A 92 -6.39 -19.15 12.68
CA GLN A 92 -6.57 -19.34 14.12
C GLN A 92 -8.04 -19.38 14.55
N ARG A 93 -8.91 -18.62 13.86
CA ARG A 93 -10.36 -18.59 14.12
C ARG A 93 -11.14 -19.70 13.40
N GLY A 94 -10.52 -20.42 12.47
CA GLY A 94 -11.19 -21.41 11.63
C GLY A 94 -12.26 -20.81 10.70
N CYS A 95 -12.11 -19.55 10.29
CA CYS A 95 -13.05 -18.84 9.41
C CYS A 95 -12.39 -18.44 8.09
N ARG A 96 -13.14 -17.78 7.20
CA ARG A 96 -12.60 -17.28 5.94
C ARG A 96 -11.96 -15.91 6.16
N VAL A 97 -10.91 -15.61 5.40
CA VAL A 97 -10.28 -14.26 5.41
C VAL A 97 -11.31 -13.16 5.11
N LYS A 98 -12.30 -13.44 4.25
CA LYS A 98 -13.40 -12.51 3.96
C LYS A 98 -14.18 -12.13 5.24
N ASP A 99 -14.46 -13.08 6.12
CA ASP A 99 -15.23 -12.84 7.35
C ASP A 99 -14.42 -11.91 8.29
N VAL A 100 -13.10 -12.10 8.35
CA VAL A 100 -12.18 -11.23 9.09
C VAL A 100 -12.13 -9.82 8.47
N MET A 101 -12.13 -9.72 7.14
CA MET A 101 -12.13 -8.43 6.44
C MET A 101 -13.44 -7.64 6.67
N GLU A 102 -14.58 -8.33 6.67
CA GLU A 102 -15.89 -7.73 6.98
C GLU A 102 -15.96 -7.24 8.43
N GLU A 103 -15.48 -8.04 9.39
CA GLU A 103 -15.40 -7.64 10.81
C GLU A 103 -14.52 -6.40 11.03
N LEU A 104 -13.41 -6.30 10.28
CA LEU A 104 -12.48 -5.17 10.36
C LEU A 104 -12.90 -3.95 9.53
N GLY A 105 -14.01 -4.03 8.78
CA GLY A 105 -14.50 -2.93 7.94
C GLY A 105 -13.62 -2.62 6.73
N VAL A 106 -12.83 -3.60 6.25
CA VAL A 106 -11.92 -3.47 5.10
C VAL A 106 -12.35 -4.33 3.91
N ALA A 107 -13.54 -4.93 3.98
CA ALA A 107 -14.13 -5.64 2.86
C ALA A 107 -14.43 -4.66 1.72
N ASP A 108 -14.11 -5.07 0.50
CA ASP A 108 -14.46 -4.32 -0.72
C ASP A 108 -15.99 -4.29 -0.82
N GLU A 109 -16.60 -3.11 -0.80
CA GLU A 109 -18.01 -2.94 -1.18
C GLU A 109 -18.09 -3.12 -2.70
N ALA A 110 -18.31 -4.35 -3.13
CA ALA A 110 -18.49 -4.71 -4.54
C ALA A 110 -19.81 -4.17 -5.11
#